data_AF-A0A660P3J9-F1
#
_entry.id   AF-A0A660P3J9-F1
#
_cell.length_a   1.000
_cell.length_b   1.000
_cell.length_c   1.000
_cell.angle_alpha   90.00
_cell.angle_beta   90.00
_cell.angle_gamma   90.00
#
_symmetry.space_group_name_H-M   'P 1'
#
loop_
_entity.id
_entity.type
_entity.pdbx_description
1 polymer ?
#
loop_
_entity_poly.entity_id
_entity_poly.type
_entity_poly.pdbx_seq_one_letter_code
_entity_poly.pdbx_strand_id
1 'polypeptide(L)'
;MDVQEPKSFVIGLDLGGTNSVFGIVDQRGQVLSTSSIKTQSYKTVEDFVDAGIEVLKPIITKVGGISQIQAMGIGAPNGNFYRGTIEHAANLVWGHEGVVPLADMFSDRLGIPVGLTNDANAAAIGEMQYGVARGMKNFIMITLGTGVGSG
;
A
#
# COMPACT_ATOMS: atom_id res chain seq x y z
N MET A 1 -4.67 -23.24 -24.91
CA MET A 1 -3.75 -22.68 -23.89
C MET A 1 -4.03 -21.20 -23.88
N ASP A 2 -4.75 -20.70 -22.89
CA ASP A 2 -5.01 -19.27 -22.78
C ASP A 2 -3.69 -18.57 -22.49
N VAL A 3 -3.21 -17.80 -23.45
CA VAL A 3 -2.10 -16.89 -23.26
C VAL A 3 -2.62 -15.81 -22.33
N GLN A 4 -2.28 -15.90 -21.04
CA GLN A 4 -2.63 -14.89 -20.06
C GLN A 4 -1.94 -13.60 -20.49
N GLU A 5 -2.71 -12.55 -20.81
CA GLU A 5 -2.13 -11.24 -21.10
C GLU A 5 -1.28 -10.78 -19.90
N PRO A 6 -0.14 -10.11 -20.14
CA PRO A 6 0.74 -9.69 -19.07
C PRO A 6 0.03 -8.71 -18.15
N LYS A 7 -0.09 -9.09 -16.86
CA LYS A 7 -0.58 -8.20 -15.81
C LYS A 7 0.31 -6.96 -15.77
N SER A 8 -0.28 -5.80 -16.05
CA SER A 8 0.47 -4.57 -16.32
C SER A 8 0.43 -3.55 -15.19
N PHE A 9 -0.37 -3.79 -14.14
CA PHE A 9 -0.61 -2.83 -13.08
C PHE A 9 -0.42 -3.41 -11.69
N VAL A 10 -0.12 -2.54 -10.73
CA VAL A 10 -0.10 -2.84 -9.29
C VAL A 10 -0.98 -1.86 -8.54
N ILE A 11 -1.43 -2.25 -7.35
CA ILE A 11 -2.08 -1.35 -6.40
C ILE A 11 -1.04 -0.86 -5.40
N GLY A 12 -0.96 0.45 -5.18
CA GLY A 12 -0.25 1.03 -4.04
C GLY A 12 -1.26 1.49 -2.97
N LEU A 13 -0.95 1.25 -1.70
CA LEU A 13 -1.62 1.85 -0.55
C LEU A 13 -0.58 2.61 0.28
N ASP A 14 -0.75 3.92 0.36
CA ASP A 14 -0.09 4.76 1.36
C ASP A 14 -1.05 4.92 2.55
N LEU A 15 -0.75 4.23 3.64
CA LEU A 15 -1.56 4.18 4.85
C LEU A 15 -0.97 5.12 5.89
N GLY A 16 -1.68 6.21 6.17
CA GLY A 16 -1.40 7.10 7.30
C GLY A 16 -2.47 7.01 8.39
N GLY A 17 -2.17 7.61 9.55
CA GLY A 17 -3.10 7.64 10.70
C GLY A 17 -4.45 8.32 10.41
N THR A 18 -4.46 9.34 9.55
CA THR A 18 -5.66 10.11 9.21
C THR A 18 -6.28 9.70 7.88
N ASN A 19 -5.45 9.46 6.86
CA ASN A 19 -5.90 9.16 5.49
C ASN A 19 -5.16 7.93 4.97
N SER A 20 -5.85 7.17 4.14
CA SER A 20 -5.29 6.07 3.36
C SER A 20 -5.56 6.35 1.89
N VAL A 21 -4.51 6.34 1.07
CA VAL A 21 -4.59 6.63 -0.36
C VAL A 21 -4.24 5.37 -1.14
N PHE A 22 -5.14 4.98 -2.03
CA PHE A 22 -4.98 3.86 -2.94
C PHE A 22 -4.67 4.39 -4.35
N GLY A 23 -3.78 3.73 -5.08
CA GLY A 23 -3.44 4.08 -6.46
C GLY A 23 -3.25 2.87 -7.34
N ILE A 24 -3.71 2.93 -8.59
CA ILE A 24 -3.30 2.00 -9.65
C ILE A 24 -2.06 2.57 -10.33
N VAL A 25 -0.99 1.78 -10.35
CA VAL A 25 0.32 2.19 -10.87
C VAL A 25 0.78 1.23 -11.97
N ASP A 26 1.32 1.77 -13.05
CA ASP A 26 1.92 0.97 -14.13
C ASP A 26 3.40 0.64 -13.87
N GLN A 27 4.02 -0.15 -14.76
CA GLN A 27 5.43 -0.54 -14.66
C GLN A 27 6.43 0.63 -14.75
N ARG A 28 5.99 1.80 -15.22
CA ARG A 28 6.81 3.02 -15.33
C ARG A 28 6.68 3.91 -14.10
N GLY A 29 5.88 3.52 -13.12
CA GLY A 29 5.59 4.32 -11.93
C GLY A 29 4.51 5.38 -12.16
N GLN A 30 3.79 5.34 -13.28
CA GLN A 30 2.70 6.28 -13.55
C GLN A 30 1.45 5.88 -12.76
N VAL A 31 0.93 6.83 -11.97
CA VAL A 31 -0.34 6.67 -11.26
C VAL A 31 -1.49 6.97 -12.22
N LEU A 32 -2.31 5.96 -12.52
CA LEU A 32 -3.42 6.06 -13.49
C LEU A 32 -4.72 6.50 -12.84
N SER A 33 -4.96 6.07 -11.61
CA SER A 33 -6.15 6.44 -10.85
C SER A 33 -5.88 6.31 -9.37
N THR A 34 -6.50 7.19 -8.57
CA THR A 34 -6.40 7.19 -7.12
C THR A 34 -7.78 7.19 -6.47
N SER A 35 -7.85 6.63 -5.27
CA SER A 35 -8.98 6.78 -4.36
C SER A 35 -8.47 6.94 -2.94
N SER A 36 -9.29 7.44 -2.02
CA SER A 36 -8.86 7.65 -0.63
C SER A 36 -9.98 7.47 0.37
N ILE A 37 -9.64 6.99 1.56
CA ILE A 37 -10.54 6.91 2.71
C ILE A 37 -9.90 7.57 3.94
N LYS A 38 -10.73 7.94 4.91
CA LYS A 38 -10.27 8.45 6.21
C LYS A 38 -9.95 7.27 7.12
N THR A 39 -8.67 6.93 7.31
CA THR A 39 -8.24 5.79 8.14
C THR A 39 -8.86 5.82 9.53
N GLN A 40 -8.91 7.00 10.14
CA GLN A 40 -9.46 7.22 11.49
C GLN A 40 -10.99 7.08 11.59
N SER A 41 -11.71 6.95 10.48
CA SER A 41 -13.15 6.74 10.49
C SER A 41 -13.56 5.31 10.85
N TYR A 42 -12.60 4.38 10.90
CA TYR A 42 -12.84 2.96 11.12
C TYR A 42 -12.34 2.54 12.50
N LYS A 43 -13.19 1.84 13.25
CA LYS A 43 -12.88 1.35 14.60
C LYS A 43 -12.18 0.00 14.58
N THR A 44 -12.47 -0.82 13.57
CA THR A 44 -11.90 -2.16 13.38
C THR A 44 -11.07 -2.18 12.10
N VAL A 45 -10.12 -3.12 12.01
CA VAL A 45 -9.34 -3.30 10.79
C VAL A 45 -10.20 -3.92 9.69
N GLU A 46 -11.16 -4.77 10.05
CA GLU A 46 -12.10 -5.39 9.11
C GLU A 46 -12.91 -4.32 8.37
N ASP A 47 -13.50 -3.37 9.09
CA ASP A 47 -14.25 -2.26 8.47
C ASP A 47 -13.36 -1.40 7.56
N PHE A 48 -12.10 -1.19 7.96
CA PHE A 48 -11.12 -0.44 7.16
C PHE A 48 -10.77 -1.19 5.87
N VAL A 49 -10.48 -2.49 5.95
CA VAL A 49 -10.13 -3.33 4.79
C VAL A 49 -11.32 -3.40 3.84
N ASP A 50 -12.52 -3.70 4.34
CA ASP A 50 -13.72 -3.82 3.51
C ASP A 50 -14.03 -2.49 2.80
N ALA A 51 -13.91 -1.36 3.49
CA ALA A 51 -14.04 -0.05 2.85
C ALA A 51 -12.94 0.23 1.81
N GLY A 52 -11.71 -0.21 2.07
CA GLY A 52 -10.60 -0.18 1.11
C GLY A 52 -10.93 -0.95 -0.17
N ILE A 53 -11.50 -2.15 -0.04
CA ILE A 53 -11.96 -2.96 -1.17
C ILE A 53 -13.05 -2.22 -1.95
N GLU A 54 -14.05 -1.64 -1.29
CA GLU A 54 -15.12 -0.91 -1.96
C GLU A 54 -14.59 0.28 -2.79
N VAL A 55 -13.63 1.04 -2.27
CA VAL A 55 -13.07 2.17 -3.01
C VAL A 55 -12.09 1.75 -4.12
N LEU A 56 -11.53 0.55 -4.04
CA LEU A 56 -10.66 -0.04 -5.06
C LEU A 56 -11.46 -0.54 -6.27
N LYS A 57 -12.66 -1.11 -6.08
CA LYS A 57 -13.52 -1.63 -7.17
C LYS A 57 -13.63 -0.72 -8.39
N PRO A 58 -14.02 0.58 -8.28
CA PRO A 58 -14.18 1.43 -9.45
C PRO A 58 -12.86 1.70 -10.17
N ILE A 59 -11.74 1.88 -9.45
CA ILE A 59 -10.45 2.18 -10.08
C ILE A 59 -9.79 0.94 -10.69
N ILE A 60 -10.03 -0.25 -10.12
CA ILE A 60 -9.64 -1.53 -10.71
C ILE A 60 -10.43 -1.79 -12.00
N THR A 61 -11.73 -1.48 -12.01
CA THR A 61 -12.59 -1.67 -13.19
C THR A 61 -12.11 -0.83 -14.38
N LYS A 62 -11.62 0.40 -14.13
CA LYS A 62 -11.08 1.29 -15.17
C LYS A 62 -9.88 0.72 -15.93
N VAL A 63 -9.12 -0.19 -15.31
CA VAL A 63 -7.94 -0.81 -15.93
C VAL A 63 -8.17 -2.23 -16.41
N GLY A 64 -9.44 -2.64 -16.56
CA GLY A 64 -9.80 -3.97 -17.08
C GLY A 64 -10.05 -5.03 -16.01
N GLY A 65 -10.16 -4.64 -14.74
CA GLY A 65 -10.52 -5.52 -13.63
C GLY A 65 -9.31 -6.13 -12.91
N ILE A 66 -9.59 -6.92 -11.86
CA ILE A 66 -8.56 -7.49 -10.97
C ILE A 66 -7.56 -8.40 -11.70
N SER A 67 -7.97 -8.99 -12.83
CA SER A 67 -7.11 -9.84 -13.67
C SER A 67 -5.88 -9.11 -14.20
N GLN A 68 -5.96 -7.78 -14.35
CA GLN A 68 -4.88 -6.92 -14.83
C GLN A 68 -3.92 -6.47 -13.71
N ILE A 69 -4.30 -6.70 -12.45
CA ILE A 69 -3.50 -6.35 -11.27
C ILE A 69 -2.60 -7.52 -10.88
N GLN A 70 -1.29 -7.26 -10.88
CA GLN A 70 -0.27 -8.24 -10.51
C GLN A 70 -0.20 -8.46 -9.00
N ALA A 71 -0.15 -7.37 -8.23
CA ALA A 71 0.01 -7.38 -6.78
C ALA A 71 -0.43 -6.04 -6.16
N MET A 72 -0.48 -6.01 -4.83
CA MET A 72 -0.63 -4.78 -4.05
C MET A 72 0.59 -4.58 -3.13
N GLY A 73 1.05 -3.33 -3.01
CA GLY A 73 2.07 -2.91 -2.05
C GLY A 73 1.49 -1.91 -1.04
N ILE A 74 1.84 -2.08 0.23
CA ILE A 74 1.38 -1.23 1.33
C ILE A 74 2.60 -0.56 1.98
N GLY A 75 2.61 0.77 2.02
CA GLY A 75 3.47 1.55 2.90
C GLY A 75 2.65 2.00 4.13
N ALA A 76 3.11 1.69 5.33
CA ALA A 76 2.36 1.97 6.54
C ALA A 76 3.26 2.28 7.77
N PRO A 77 2.77 3.05 8.76
CA PRO A 77 3.44 3.17 10.05
C PRO A 77 3.56 1.79 10.70
N ASN A 78 4.72 1.53 11.30
CA ASN A 78 5.02 0.28 12.01
C ASN A 78 4.79 -1.00 11.18
N GLY A 79 4.94 -0.91 9.85
CA GLY A 79 4.82 -2.06 8.97
C GLY A 79 6.00 -3.02 9.06
N ASN A 80 5.73 -4.29 9.36
CA ASN A 80 6.72 -5.37 9.40
C ASN A 80 6.76 -6.10 8.05
N PHE A 81 7.83 -5.86 7.29
CA PHE A 81 8.03 -6.44 5.96
C PHE A 81 8.05 -7.97 5.93
N TYR A 82 8.66 -8.61 6.94
CA TYR A 82 8.84 -10.05 6.95
C TYR A 82 7.55 -10.81 7.22
N ARG A 83 6.60 -10.17 7.93
CA ARG A 83 5.35 -10.80 8.39
C ARG A 83 4.12 -10.28 7.67
N GLY A 84 4.21 -9.18 6.93
CA GLY A 84 3.05 -8.54 6.29
C GLY A 84 2.09 -7.91 7.30
N THR A 85 2.59 -7.55 8.49
CA THR A 85 1.78 -7.10 9.63
C THR A 85 1.99 -5.61 9.94
N ILE A 86 0.99 -4.99 10.56
CA ILE A 86 1.13 -3.75 11.32
C ILE A 86 1.33 -4.14 12.78
N GLU A 87 2.36 -3.60 13.45
CA GLU A 87 2.71 -3.98 14.83
C GLU A 87 2.71 -2.77 15.78
N HIS A 88 1.75 -2.71 16.70
CA HIS A 88 1.67 -1.68 17.75
C HIS A 88 1.72 -0.23 17.22
N ALA A 89 0.94 0.05 16.17
CA ALA A 89 0.89 1.35 15.52
C ALA A 89 0.01 2.33 16.31
N ALA A 90 0.62 3.08 17.23
CA ALA A 90 -0.10 3.98 18.14
C ALA A 90 -1.00 5.03 17.45
N ASN A 91 -0.68 5.38 16.20
CA ASN A 91 -1.42 6.34 15.37
C ASN A 91 -2.58 5.72 14.58
N LEU A 92 -2.83 4.41 14.69
CA LEU A 92 -3.94 3.71 14.05
C LEU A 92 -4.92 3.20 15.11
N VAL A 93 -6.18 3.65 15.05
CA VAL A 93 -7.21 3.28 16.03
C VAL A 93 -7.36 1.76 16.18
N TRP A 94 -7.37 1.03 15.07
CA TRP A 94 -7.49 -0.44 15.02
C TRP A 94 -6.14 -1.18 15.10
N GLY A 95 -5.01 -0.46 15.02
CA GLY A 95 -3.66 -1.03 14.99
C GLY A 95 -2.83 -0.72 16.24
N HIS A 96 -3.39 0.04 17.18
CA HIS A 96 -2.69 0.49 18.39
C HIS A 96 -2.31 -0.69 19.28
N GLU A 97 -3.24 -1.60 19.52
CA GLU A 97 -3.06 -2.74 20.41
C GLU A 97 -2.88 -4.02 19.58
N GLY A 98 -1.64 -4.52 19.50
CA GLY A 98 -1.33 -5.84 18.98
C GLY A 98 -0.73 -5.87 17.57
N VAL A 99 -0.96 -6.99 16.89
CA VAL A 99 -0.37 -7.32 15.59
C VAL A 99 -1.50 -7.63 14.61
N VAL A 100 -1.56 -6.86 13.54
CA VAL A 100 -2.63 -6.92 12.54
C VAL A 100 -2.07 -7.48 11.22
N PRO A 101 -2.54 -8.63 10.72
CA PRO A 101 -2.05 -9.24 9.48
C PRO A 101 -2.64 -8.56 8.24
N LEU A 102 -2.36 -7.27 8.07
CA LEU A 102 -3.02 -6.42 7.08
C LEU A 102 -2.79 -6.89 5.63
N ALA A 103 -1.59 -7.39 5.32
CA ALA A 103 -1.30 -7.90 3.98
C ALA A 103 -2.17 -9.12 3.64
N ASP A 104 -2.25 -10.10 4.55
CA ASP A 104 -3.09 -11.29 4.38
C ASP A 104 -4.57 -10.88 4.26
N MET A 105 -5.00 -9.94 5.11
CA MET A 105 -6.37 -9.46 5.05
C MET A 105 -6.74 -8.90 3.68
N PHE A 106 -5.93 -8.02 3.09
CA PHE A 106 -6.18 -7.53 1.73
C PHE A 106 -6.03 -8.63 0.67
N SER A 107 -5.04 -9.53 0.83
CA SER A 107 -4.79 -10.65 -0.08
C SER A 107 -6.02 -11.55 -0.19
N ASP A 108 -6.64 -11.89 0.94
CA ASP A 108 -7.83 -12.74 0.99
C ASP A 108 -9.03 -12.14 0.26
N ARG A 109 -9.24 -10.81 0.37
CA ARG A 109 -10.35 -10.13 -0.32
C ARG A 109 -10.07 -9.87 -1.80
N LEU A 110 -8.82 -9.63 -2.19
CA LEU A 110 -8.46 -9.29 -3.57
C LEU A 110 -8.09 -10.50 -4.43
N GLY A 111 -7.67 -11.61 -3.82
CA GLY A 111 -7.18 -12.80 -4.52
C GLY A 111 -5.84 -12.58 -5.25
N ILE A 112 -5.04 -11.61 -4.81
CA ILE A 112 -3.73 -11.30 -5.38
C ILE A 112 -2.68 -11.16 -4.27
N PRO A 113 -1.39 -11.37 -4.55
CA PRO A 113 -0.33 -11.16 -3.57
C PRO A 113 -0.30 -9.72 -3.04
N VAL A 114 -0.09 -9.59 -1.73
CA VAL A 114 0.04 -8.29 -1.06
C VAL A 114 1.34 -8.26 -0.25
N GLY A 115 2.16 -7.23 -0.49
CA GLY A 115 3.35 -6.93 0.29
C GLY A 115 3.13 -5.69 1.15
N LEU A 116 3.81 -5.62 2.28
CA LEU A 116 3.73 -4.50 3.20
C LEU A 116 5.11 -4.14 3.71
N THR A 117 5.40 -2.85 3.86
CA THR A 117 6.62 -2.35 4.49
C THR A 117 6.34 -1.06 5.24
N ASN A 118 7.32 -0.58 6.01
CA ASN A 118 7.22 0.72 6.63
C ASN A 118 7.11 1.84 5.57
N ASP A 119 6.31 2.87 5.85
CA ASP A 119 6.08 4.03 4.98
C ASP A 119 7.37 4.74 4.53
N ALA A 120 8.33 5.00 5.43
CA ALA A 120 9.60 5.63 5.06
C ALA A 120 10.44 4.74 4.13
N ASN A 121 10.46 3.42 4.37
CA ASN A 121 11.11 2.45 3.48
C ASN A 121 10.41 2.39 2.11
N ALA A 122 9.08 2.40 2.08
CA ALA A 122 8.32 2.41 0.83
C ALA A 122 8.63 3.67 0.00
N ALA A 123 8.70 4.82 0.66
CA ALA A 123 9.05 6.08 0.03
C ALA A 123 10.50 6.07 -0.51
N ALA A 124 11.45 5.54 0.25
CA ALA A 124 12.84 5.38 -0.19
C ALA A 124 12.95 4.48 -1.43
N ILE A 125 12.23 3.35 -1.44
CA ILE A 125 12.16 2.45 -2.60
C ILE A 125 11.55 3.18 -3.82
N GLY A 126 10.50 3.97 -3.60
CA GLY A 126 9.88 4.79 -4.64
C GLY A 126 10.87 5.78 -5.26
N GLU A 127 11.60 6.53 -4.44
CA GLU A 127 12.63 7.47 -4.88
C GLU A 127 13.78 6.78 -5.62
N MET A 128 14.22 5.60 -5.14
CA MET A 128 15.27 4.81 -5.79
C MET A 128 14.84 4.31 -7.18
N GLN A 129 13.57 3.91 -7.32
CA GLN A 129 13.10 3.28 -8.55
C GLN A 129 12.65 4.30 -9.60
N TYR A 130 11.95 5.35 -9.17
CA TYR A 130 11.24 6.28 -10.04
C TYR A 130 11.58 7.76 -9.79
N GLY A 131 12.21 8.10 -8.67
CA GLY A 131 12.45 9.47 -8.24
C GLY A 131 13.91 9.94 -8.32
N VAL A 132 14.30 10.81 -7.39
CA VAL A 132 15.59 11.52 -7.43
C VAL A 132 16.78 10.66 -7.04
N ALA A 133 16.54 9.55 -6.33
CA ALA A 133 17.58 8.60 -5.93
C ALA A 133 17.89 7.55 -7.03
N ARG A 134 17.30 7.69 -8.22
CA ARG A 134 17.51 6.74 -9.32
C ARG A 134 18.99 6.64 -9.72
N GLY A 135 19.49 5.40 -9.73
CA GLY A 135 20.89 5.10 -10.05
C GLY A 135 21.87 5.29 -8.88
N MET A 136 21.41 5.78 -7.73
CA MET A 136 22.21 5.81 -6.51
C MET A 136 22.28 4.40 -5.92
N LYS A 137 23.49 3.98 -5.53
CA LYS A 137 23.70 2.67 -4.85
C LYS A 137 23.47 2.74 -3.36
N ASN A 138 23.76 3.89 -2.75
CA ASN A 138 23.61 4.16 -1.33
C ASN A 138 23.07 5.57 -1.18
N PHE A 139 21.96 5.70 -0.48
CA PHE A 139 21.36 6.97 -0.08
C PHE A 139 20.60 6.73 1.22
N ILE A 140 20.19 7.82 1.87
CA ILE A 140 19.26 7.79 3.01
C ILE A 140 18.13 8.73 2.64
N MET A 141 16.90 8.27 2.78
CA MET A 141 15.73 9.14 2.75
C MET A 141 15.36 9.49 4.18
N ILE A 142 15.19 10.79 4.46
CA ILE A 142 14.66 11.26 5.74
C ILE A 142 13.33 11.93 5.46
N THR A 143 12.26 11.41 6.05
CA THR A 143 10.92 12.00 5.96
C THR A 143 10.67 12.92 7.15
N LEU A 144 10.36 14.19 6.87
CA LEU A 144 10.05 15.20 7.89
C LEU A 144 8.57 15.57 7.77
N GLY A 145 7.77 15.17 8.75
CA GLY A 145 6.33 15.43 8.81
C GLY A 145 5.86 15.66 10.24
N THR A 146 4.74 15.05 10.64
CA THR A 146 4.30 15.02 12.04
C THR A 146 5.27 14.26 12.95
N GLY A 147 6.11 13.40 12.37
CA GLY A 147 7.25 12.76 13.00
C GLY A 147 8.46 12.74 12.06
N VAL A 148 9.50 12.00 12.46
CA VAL A 148 10.71 11.76 11.66
C VAL A 148 10.78 10.28 11.31
N GLY A 149 10.94 9.96 10.04
CA GLY A 149 11.19 8.61 9.55
C GLY A 149 12.44 8.54 8.67
N SER A 150 12.94 7.33 8.44
CA SER A 150 14.08 7.11 7.54
C SER A 150 13.97 5.79 6.78
N GLY A 151 14.50 5.75 5.57
CA GLY A 151 14.60 4.56 4.71
C GLY A 151 15.87 4.56 3.86
#